data_AF-A0AAE6BZ19-F1
#
_entry.id   AF-A0AAE6BZ19-F1
#
_cell.length_a   1.000
_cell.length_b   1.000
_cell.length_c   1.000
_cell.angle_alpha   90.00
_cell.angle_beta   90.00
_cell.angle_gamma   90.00
#
_symmetry.space_group_name_H-M   'P 1'
#
loop_
_entity.id
_entity.type
_entity.pdbx_description
1 polymer ?
#
loop_
_entity_poly.entity_id
_entity_poly.type
_entity_poly.pdbx_seq_one_letter_code
_entity_poly.pdbx_strand_id
1 'polypeptide(L)'
;MNREYPYNETEPLMDELKDAAFEYLLLNPGSEFGDWSKGLIEEYPAEVVDALGNTPNEVNADLADLWETDYTDPKTGIEQKFSEWAMSFANEHAVGIYYFLVDACTDLKRMGRKF
;
A
#
# COMPACT_ATOMS: atom_id res chain seq x y z
N MET A 1 -0.77 35.02 13.56
CA MET A 1 -1.48 34.35 12.43
C MET A 1 -1.40 32.86 12.72
N ASN A 2 -2.51 32.28 13.17
CA ASN A 2 -2.63 30.85 13.39
C ASN A 2 -3.11 30.25 12.07
N ARG A 3 -2.27 29.46 11.41
CA ARG A 3 -2.73 28.55 10.36
C ARG A 3 -3.06 27.24 11.06
N GLU A 4 -4.30 27.13 11.52
CA GLU A 4 -4.89 25.83 11.82
C GLU A 4 -5.04 25.13 10.46
N TYR A 5 -4.17 24.15 10.19
CA TYR A 5 -4.38 23.22 9.10
C TYR A 5 -5.60 22.37 9.47
N PRO A 6 -6.63 22.26 8.62
CA PRO A 6 -7.74 21.36 8.90
C PRO A 6 -7.15 19.95 8.90
N TYR A 7 -7.23 19.26 10.03
CA TYR A 7 -7.04 17.80 10.04
C TYR A 7 -8.05 17.23 9.05
N ASN A 8 -7.57 16.66 7.96
CA ASN A 8 -8.43 15.97 7.02
C ASN A 8 -8.73 14.60 7.63
N GLU A 9 -9.95 14.39 8.13
CA GLU A 9 -10.36 13.14 8.76
C GLU A 9 -10.20 11.91 7.84
N THR A 10 -10.08 12.13 6.53
CA THR A 10 -9.87 11.05 5.54
C THR A 10 -8.42 10.66 5.31
N GLU A 11 -7.43 11.43 5.77
CA GLU A 11 -6.01 11.08 5.63
C GLU A 11 -5.66 9.76 6.35
N PRO A 12 -6.03 9.57 7.64
CA PRO A 12 -5.79 8.31 8.33
C PRO A 12 -6.46 7.10 7.66
N LEU A 13 -7.68 7.29 7.12
CA LEU A 13 -8.44 6.23 6.44
C LEU A 13 -7.78 5.83 5.12
N MET A 14 -7.26 6.81 4.37
CA MET A 14 -6.52 6.55 3.15
C MET A 14 -5.19 5.82 3.43
N ASP A 15 -4.50 6.16 4.53
CA ASP A 15 -3.28 5.46 4.93
C ASP A 15 -3.57 3.99 5.32
N GLU A 16 -4.68 3.73 6.03
CA GLU A 16 -5.13 2.37 6.34
C GLU A 16 -5.42 1.56 5.06
N LEU A 17 -6.11 2.16 4.08
CA LEU A 17 -6.34 1.51 2.78
C LEU A 17 -5.03 1.24 2.03
N LYS A 18 -4.06 2.17 2.07
CA LYS A 18 -2.76 1.98 1.43
C LYS A 18 -1.96 0.84 2.06
N ASP A 19 -2.00 0.71 3.38
CA ASP A 19 -1.36 -0.41 4.08
C ASP A 19 -2.00 -1.75 3.72
N ALA A 20 -3.34 -1.81 3.68
CA ALA A 20 -4.09 -2.99 3.21
C ALA A 20 -3.77 -3.34 1.74
N ALA A 21 -3.71 -2.33 0.87
CA ALA A 21 -3.34 -2.47 -0.53
C ALA A 21 -1.94 -3.05 -0.74
N PHE A 22 -0.99 -2.66 0.10
CA PHE A 22 0.37 -3.17 0.07
C PHE A 22 0.44 -4.61 0.62
N GLU A 23 -0.26 -4.88 1.72
CA GLU A 23 -0.37 -6.21 2.31
C GLU A 23 -0.95 -7.21 1.30
N TYR A 24 -2.02 -6.85 0.59
CA TYR A 24 -2.63 -7.72 -0.41
C TYR A 24 -1.60 -8.17 -1.48
N LEU A 25 -0.73 -7.28 -1.96
CA LEU A 25 0.30 -7.65 -2.94
C LEU A 25 1.35 -8.61 -2.37
N LEU A 26 1.67 -8.51 -1.08
CA LEU A 26 2.57 -9.45 -0.41
C LEU A 26 1.93 -10.84 -0.26
N LEU A 27 0.62 -10.87 0.05
CA LEU A 27 -0.14 -12.10 0.24
C LEU A 27 -0.54 -12.78 -1.08
N ASN A 28 -0.67 -12.01 -2.16
CA ASN A 28 -1.07 -12.48 -3.48
C ASN A 28 -0.03 -12.11 -4.55
N PRO A 29 1.16 -12.75 -4.54
CA PRO A 29 2.23 -12.43 -5.49
C PRO A 29 1.80 -12.66 -6.94
N GLY A 30 2.21 -11.76 -7.84
CA GLY A 30 1.83 -11.82 -9.25
C GLY A 30 0.45 -11.26 -9.57
N SER A 31 -0.23 -10.66 -8.59
CA SER A 31 -1.50 -9.95 -8.83
C SER A 31 -1.33 -8.81 -9.82
N GLU A 32 -2.20 -8.76 -10.81
CA GLU A 32 -2.38 -7.60 -11.67
C GLU A 32 -3.47 -6.68 -11.11
N PHE A 33 -3.65 -5.50 -11.71
CA PHE A 33 -4.64 -4.50 -11.25
C PHE A 33 -6.05 -5.10 -11.03
N GLY A 34 -6.51 -5.98 -11.93
CA GLY A 34 -7.82 -6.59 -11.83
C GLY A 34 -7.99 -7.50 -10.61
N ASP A 35 -6.98 -8.30 -10.29
CA ASP A 35 -6.99 -9.19 -9.13
C ASP A 35 -6.80 -8.39 -7.84
N TRP A 36 -5.93 -7.38 -7.86
CA TRP A 36 -5.65 -6.50 -6.72
C TRP A 36 -6.87 -5.65 -6.33
N SER A 37 -7.50 -4.98 -7.30
CA SER A 37 -8.68 -4.14 -7.04
C SER A 37 -9.86 -4.96 -6.53
N LYS A 38 -10.12 -6.11 -7.16
CA LYS A 38 -11.17 -7.03 -6.70
C LYS A 38 -10.87 -7.58 -5.31
N GLY A 39 -9.63 -7.98 -5.07
CA GLY A 39 -9.17 -8.50 -3.79
C GLY A 39 -9.33 -7.50 -2.65
N LEU A 40 -9.02 -6.22 -2.88
CA LEU A 40 -9.27 -5.17 -1.89
C LEU A 40 -10.74 -5.02 -1.53
N ILE A 41 -11.63 -5.06 -2.52
CA ILE A 41 -13.08 -4.97 -2.29
C ILE A 41 -13.60 -6.19 -1.51
N GLU A 42 -13.05 -7.38 -1.75
CA GLU A 42 -13.53 -8.63 -1.15
C GLU A 42 -12.91 -8.92 0.23
N GLU A 43 -11.62 -8.63 0.42
CA GLU A 43 -10.85 -8.99 1.63
C GLU A 43 -10.68 -7.82 2.61
N TYR A 44 -10.68 -6.58 2.11
CA TYR A 44 -10.52 -5.34 2.89
C TYR A 44 -11.70 -4.36 2.70
N PRO A 45 -12.97 -4.82 2.82
CA PRO A 45 -14.12 -3.99 2.51
C PRO A 45 -14.31 -2.81 3.46
N ALA A 46 -13.83 -2.91 4.70
CA ALA A 46 -13.96 -1.82 5.68
C ALA A 46 -13.05 -0.64 5.29
N GLU A 47 -11.78 -0.94 5.02
CA GLU A 47 -10.77 0.03 4.61
C GLU A 47 -11.17 0.70 3.28
N VAL A 48 -11.67 -0.09 2.32
CA VAL A 48 -12.18 0.44 1.05
C VAL A 48 -13.37 1.38 1.27
N VAL A 49 -14.36 0.97 2.07
CA VAL A 49 -15.57 1.79 2.29
C VAL A 49 -15.29 3.04 3.10
N ASP A 50 -14.41 2.94 4.09
CA ASP A 50 -14.06 4.06 4.96
C ASP A 50 -13.26 5.13 4.19
N ALA A 51 -12.36 4.72 3.28
CA ALA A 51 -11.55 5.65 2.50
C ALA A 51 -12.24 6.14 1.20
N LEU A 52 -12.94 5.27 0.48
CA LEU A 52 -13.46 5.54 -0.89
C LEU A 52 -14.99 5.59 -0.96
N GLY A 53 -15.70 5.21 0.11
CA GLY A 53 -17.15 5.07 0.10
C GLY A 53 -17.64 3.77 -0.53
N ASN A 54 -18.93 3.69 -0.88
CA ASN A 54 -19.57 2.44 -1.29
C ASN A 54 -20.25 2.49 -2.67
N THR A 55 -20.00 3.54 -3.46
CA THR A 55 -20.52 3.65 -4.83
C THR A 55 -19.60 2.86 -5.78
N PRO A 56 -20.05 1.75 -6.40
CA PRO A 56 -19.13 0.85 -7.12
C PRO A 56 -18.34 1.50 -8.26
N ASN A 57 -18.95 2.45 -8.99
CA ASN A 57 -18.26 3.12 -10.10
C ASN A 57 -17.20 4.12 -9.60
N GLU A 58 -17.44 4.76 -8.47
CA GLU A 58 -16.50 5.72 -7.87
C GLU A 58 -15.34 4.93 -7.24
N VAL A 59 -15.64 3.91 -6.44
CA VAL A 59 -14.64 3.02 -5.83
C VAL A 59 -13.71 2.40 -6.89
N ASN A 60 -14.24 1.90 -8.01
CA ASN A 60 -13.39 1.34 -9.07
C ASN A 60 -12.49 2.39 -9.75
N ALA A 61 -12.97 3.63 -9.91
CA ALA A 61 -12.16 4.71 -10.48
C ALA A 61 -11.06 5.13 -9.48
N ASP A 62 -11.41 5.28 -8.21
CA ASP A 62 -10.48 5.66 -7.15
C ASP A 62 -9.42 4.58 -6.91
N LEU A 63 -9.77 3.29 -7.02
CA LEU A 63 -8.79 2.19 -6.97
C LEU A 63 -7.84 2.21 -8.18
N ALA A 64 -8.30 2.64 -9.36
CA ALA A 64 -7.42 2.81 -10.52
C ALA A 64 -6.43 3.97 -10.30
N ASP A 65 -6.87 5.06 -9.66
CA ASP A 65 -5.99 6.16 -9.28
C ASP A 65 -5.02 5.76 -8.16
N LEU A 66 -5.48 4.97 -7.17
CA LEU A 66 -4.65 4.42 -6.10
C LEU A 66 -3.54 3.51 -6.65
N TRP A 67 -3.87 2.67 -7.63
CA TRP A 67 -2.90 1.78 -8.28
C TRP A 67 -1.67 2.52 -8.86
N GLU A 68 -1.87 3.77 -9.29
CA GLU A 68 -0.84 4.63 -9.85
C GLU A 68 -0.26 5.65 -8.87
N THR A 69 -0.62 5.55 -7.59
CA THR A 69 -0.14 6.42 -6.51
C THR A 69 1.07 5.82 -5.81
N ASP A 70 1.98 6.67 -5.38
CA ASP A 70 3.18 6.29 -4.62
C ASP A 70 2.83 5.79 -3.21
N TYR A 71 3.51 4.71 -2.81
CA TYR A 71 3.49 4.15 -1.46
C TYR A 71 4.93 3.97 -0.97
N THR A 72 5.24 4.62 0.15
CA THR A 72 6.50 4.43 0.87
C THR A 72 6.35 3.28 1.87
N ASP A 73 7.02 2.16 1.63
CA ASP A 73 7.06 1.06 2.57
C ASP A 73 7.81 1.47 3.86
N PRO A 74 7.16 1.49 5.03
CA PRO A 74 7.80 1.93 6.28
C PRO A 74 8.92 1.00 6.75
N LYS A 75 8.94 -0.26 6.29
CA LYS A 75 9.95 -1.24 6.69
C LYS A 75 11.28 -0.96 6.01
N THR A 76 11.25 -0.71 4.70
CA THR A 76 12.45 -0.51 3.86
C THR A 76 12.77 0.95 3.57
N GLY A 77 11.77 1.84 3.62
CA GLY A 77 11.88 3.25 3.20
C GLY A 77 11.85 3.45 1.69
N ILE A 78 11.54 2.40 0.91
CA ILE A 78 11.43 2.47 -0.54
C ILE A 78 10.06 3.03 -0.91
N GLU A 79 10.05 4.01 -1.82
CA GLU A 79 8.85 4.59 -2.41
C GLU A 79 8.72 4.10 -3.85
N GLN A 80 7.56 3.53 -4.17
CA GLN A 80 7.18 3.08 -5.51
C GLN A 80 5.65 3.15 -5.64
N LYS A 81 5.14 3.17 -6.87
CA LYS A 81 3.71 3.00 -7.12
C LYS A 81 3.23 1.60 -6.74
N PHE A 82 1.94 1.43 -6.47
CA PHE A 82 1.36 0.09 -6.29
C PHE A 82 1.56 -0.80 -7.53
N SER A 83 1.46 -0.23 -8.73
CA SER A 83 1.75 -0.95 -9.97
C SER A 83 3.20 -1.46 -10.07
N GLU A 84 4.16 -0.71 -9.53
CA GLU A 84 5.57 -1.10 -9.47
C GLU A 84 5.86 -2.09 -8.33
N TRP A 85 5.16 -1.95 -7.19
CA TRP A 85 5.19 -2.95 -6.12
C TRP A 85 4.65 -4.29 -6.58
N ALA A 86 3.57 -4.32 -7.38
CA ALA A 86 3.05 -5.54 -7.96
C ALA A 86 4.07 -6.22 -8.88
N MET A 87 4.83 -5.45 -9.68
CA MET A 87 5.95 -5.98 -10.46
C MET A 87 7.08 -6.50 -9.55
N SER A 88 7.38 -5.80 -8.47
CA SER A 88 8.37 -6.22 -7.47
C SER A 88 7.97 -7.52 -6.76
N PHE A 89 6.67 -7.75 -6.58
CA PHE A 89 6.08 -8.94 -5.96
C PHE A 89 5.50 -9.91 -6.99
N ALA A 90 6.10 -10.00 -8.18
CA ALA A 90 5.59 -10.82 -9.29
C ALA A 90 5.48 -12.34 -9.00
N ASN A 91 6.10 -12.84 -7.92
CA ASN A 91 6.00 -14.22 -7.46
C ASN A 91 6.52 -14.38 -6.02
N GLU A 92 6.30 -15.56 -5.44
CA GLU A 92 6.73 -15.90 -4.06
C GLU A 92 8.24 -15.71 -3.83
N HIS A 93 9.09 -16.01 -4.81
CA HIS A 93 10.54 -15.81 -4.68
C HIS A 93 10.89 -14.32 -4.58
N ALA A 94 10.21 -13.47 -5.34
CA ALA A 94 10.40 -12.02 -5.29
C ALA A 94 9.97 -11.43 -3.94
N VAL A 95 8.86 -11.92 -3.38
CA VAL A 95 8.43 -11.59 -2.00
C VAL A 95 9.46 -12.08 -0.96
N GLY A 96 10.05 -13.25 -1.17
CA GLY A 96 11.16 -13.73 -0.33
C GLY A 96 12.37 -12.77 -0.31
N ILE A 97 12.74 -12.21 -1.46
CA ILE A 97 13.80 -11.20 -1.57
C ILE A 97 13.42 -9.92 -0.80
N TYR A 98 12.16 -9.50 -0.89
CA TYR A 98 11.66 -8.38 -0.10
C TYR A 98 11.83 -8.59 1.40
N TYR A 99 11.49 -9.77 1.93
CA TYR A 99 11.68 -10.04 3.36
C TYR A 99 13.16 -10.05 3.77
N PHE A 100 14.07 -10.55 2.92
CA PHE A 100 15.52 -10.41 3.18
C PHE A 100 15.96 -8.94 3.25
N LEU A 101 15.38 -8.06 2.42
CA LEU A 101 15.64 -6.63 2.46
C LEU A 101 15.10 -6.01 3.77
N VAL A 102 13.88 -6.37 4.17
CA VAL A 102 13.28 -5.92 5.45
C VAL A 102 14.18 -6.28 6.64
N ASP A 103 14.71 -7.51 6.67
CA ASP A 103 15.63 -7.96 7.72
C ASP A 103 16.92 -7.14 7.71
N ALA A 104 17.52 -6.93 6.54
CA ALA A 104 18.72 -6.11 6.40
C ALA A 104 18.50 -4.66 6.85
N CYS A 105 17.39 -4.04 6.47
CA CYS A 105 17.00 -2.70 6.91
C CYS A 105 16.80 -2.64 8.43
N THR A 106 16.17 -3.66 9.02
CA THR A 106 15.96 -3.76 10.47
C THR A 106 17.29 -3.86 11.21
N ASP A 107 18.22 -4.68 10.73
CA ASP A 107 19.54 -4.82 11.35
C ASP A 107 20.38 -3.53 11.21
N LEU A 108 20.31 -2.85 10.07
CA LEU A 108 20.98 -1.56 9.89
C LEU A 108 20.42 -0.48 10.83
N LYS A 109 19.09 -0.45 11.03
CA LYS A 109 18.43 0.42 12.02
C LYS A 109 18.93 0.10 13.44
N ARG A 110 19.05 -1.19 13.82
CA ARG A 110 19.60 -1.63 15.12
C ARG A 110 21.08 -1.22 15.31
N MET A 111 21.85 -1.16 14.24
CA MET A 111 23.24 -0.69 14.25
C MET A 111 23.36 0.85 14.30
N GLY A 112 22.24 1.59 14.38
CA GLY A 112 22.23 3.05 14.49
C GLY A 112 22.44 3.79 13.16
N ARG A 113 22.34 3.10 12.01
CA ARG A 113 22.36 3.76 10.70
C ARG A 113 20.98 4.33 10.39
N LYS A 114 20.95 5.59 9.93
CA LYS A 114 19.74 6.26 9.43
C LYS A 114 19.74 6.21 7.90
N PHE A 115 18.56 6.06 7.33
CA PHE A 115 18.26 6.19 5.91
C PHE A 115 17.50 7.50 5.71
#